data_AF-A0A4U6UTY0-F1
#
_entry.id   AF-A0A4U6UTY0-F1
#
_cell.length_a   1.000
_cell.length_b   1.000
_cell.length_c   1.000
_cell.angle_alpha   90.00
_cell.angle_beta   90.00
_cell.angle_gamma   90.00
#
_symmetry.space_group_name_H-M   'P 1'
#
loop_
_entity.id
_entity.type
_entity.pdbx_description
1 polymer ?
#
loop_
_entity_poly.entity_id
_entity_poly.type
_entity_poly.pdbx_seq_one_letter_code
_entity_poly.pdbx_strand_id
1 'polypeptide(L)'
;MMSSRSSGGRDAEGEWEVRPGGMLVQRRDGEAAGPAIRIRVSHGATFREVLVPAQATFGELKRILVQTTGVEPERQRLFFRGKEKSDSEFLHAAGVKDGAKLLLLEKPAPATMEQKPEPVFMDESMMKACEAVARVRAEVDKLSAKVCDLEKSVLGGRKVDDKEFVVLTELLMMQLLKLDGIEAEGEARAQRKAEVR
;
A
#
# COMPACT_ATOMS: atom_id res chain seq x y z
N MET A 1 -18.55 -12.83 -70.07
CA MET A 1 -18.68 -13.33 -68.68
C MET A 1 -17.68 -12.57 -67.83
N MET A 2 -18.16 -11.69 -66.98
CA MET A 2 -17.34 -10.80 -66.14
C MET A 2 -17.13 -11.48 -64.79
N SER A 3 -15.87 -11.75 -64.43
CA SER A 3 -15.47 -12.03 -63.05
C SER A 3 -14.83 -10.77 -62.49
N SER A 4 -15.35 -10.23 -61.38
CA SER A 4 -14.64 -9.39 -60.38
C SER A 4 -15.61 -8.82 -59.33
N ARG A 5 -15.07 -8.62 -58.11
CA ARG A 5 -15.55 -7.81 -56.95
C ARG A 5 -16.51 -8.55 -56.00
N SER A 6 -16.50 -8.33 -54.68
CA SER A 6 -15.69 -7.51 -53.78
C SER A 6 -16.02 -7.99 -52.35
N SER A 7 -15.06 -7.83 -51.45
CA SER A 7 -15.20 -7.84 -49.99
C SER A 7 -16.33 -6.94 -49.47
N GLY A 8 -16.90 -7.33 -48.33
CA GLY A 8 -17.72 -6.51 -47.42
C GLY A 8 -18.47 -7.48 -46.50
N GLY A 9 -18.13 -7.60 -45.21
CA GLY A 9 -18.49 -6.62 -44.19
C GLY A 9 -19.78 -7.12 -43.54
N ARG A 10 -19.70 -7.81 -42.40
CA ARG A 10 -20.88 -8.33 -41.70
C ARG A 10 -21.66 -7.15 -41.15
N ASP A 11 -22.81 -6.91 -41.78
CA ASP A 11 -23.79 -5.91 -41.37
C ASP A 11 -24.36 -6.29 -40.00
N ALA A 12 -24.28 -5.33 -39.08
CA ALA A 12 -25.01 -5.36 -37.82
C ALA A 12 -26.47 -5.03 -38.15
N GLU A 13 -27.32 -6.05 -38.17
CA GLU A 13 -28.78 -5.89 -38.26
C GLU A 13 -29.30 -5.20 -37.00
N GLY A 14 -29.42 -3.87 -37.06
CA GLY A 14 -30.19 -3.09 -36.11
C GLY A 14 -31.65 -3.06 -36.53
N GLU A 15 -32.54 -3.53 -35.67
CA GLU A 15 -33.99 -3.56 -35.90
C GLU A 15 -34.55 -2.12 -35.83
N TRP A 16 -35.10 -1.63 -36.93
CA TRP A 16 -35.61 -0.26 -37.05
C TRP A 16 -37.10 -0.20 -36.69
N GLU A 17 -37.50 0.76 -35.87
CA GLU A 17 -38.91 1.01 -35.60
C GLU A 17 -39.39 2.27 -36.34
N VAL A 18 -40.59 2.20 -36.91
CA VAL A 18 -41.22 3.31 -37.63
C VAL A 18 -42.17 4.05 -36.69
N ARG A 19 -41.98 5.37 -36.55
CA ARG A 19 -42.89 6.22 -35.75
C ARG A 19 -44.06 6.71 -36.61
N PRO A 20 -45.20 7.11 -36.02
CA PRO A 20 -46.31 7.70 -36.75
C PRO A 20 -45.82 8.97 -37.46
N GLY A 21 -45.64 8.90 -38.78
CA GLY A 21 -44.91 9.90 -39.59
C GLY A 21 -43.88 9.31 -40.56
N GLY A 22 -43.62 7.99 -40.52
CA GLY A 22 -42.79 7.31 -41.52
C GLY A 22 -41.27 7.46 -41.34
N MET A 23 -40.82 8.09 -40.25
CA MET A 23 -39.41 8.12 -39.88
C MET A 23 -39.00 6.79 -39.23
N LEU A 24 -37.98 6.15 -39.81
CA LEU A 24 -37.25 5.04 -39.21
C LEU A 24 -36.32 5.58 -38.13
N VAL A 25 -36.58 5.21 -36.87
CA VAL A 25 -35.71 5.54 -35.75
C VAL A 25 -35.10 4.28 -35.18
N GLN A 26 -33.78 4.29 -35.04
CA GLN A 26 -33.05 3.21 -34.40
C GLN A 26 -33.46 3.12 -32.93
N ARG A 27 -33.98 1.96 -32.50
CA ARG A 27 -34.23 1.73 -31.09
C ARG A 27 -32.89 1.73 -30.35
N ARG A 28 -32.72 2.66 -29.40
CA ARG A 28 -31.64 2.61 -28.43
C ARG A 28 -32.18 1.89 -27.21
N ASP A 29 -32.04 0.57 -27.21
CA ASP A 29 -32.21 -0.19 -25.97
C ASP A 29 -31.11 0.25 -25.00
N GLY A 30 -31.56 0.80 -23.88
CA GLY A 30 -30.72 1.31 -22.83
C GLY A 30 -30.13 0.19 -22.01
N GLU A 31 -28.94 -0.26 -22.37
CA GLU A 31 -27.92 -0.69 -21.42
C GLU A 31 -26.55 -0.42 -22.06
N ALA A 32 -25.95 0.73 -21.72
CA ALA A 32 -24.74 1.28 -22.34
C ALA A 32 -23.46 0.52 -21.91
N ALA A 33 -23.50 -0.81 -21.88
CA ALA A 33 -22.33 -1.65 -21.84
C ALA A 33 -21.83 -1.86 -23.28
N GLY A 34 -21.18 -0.84 -23.84
CA GLY A 34 -20.35 -0.99 -25.04
C GLY A 34 -19.38 -2.18 -24.94
N PRO A 35 -18.82 -2.65 -26.07
CA PRO A 35 -18.19 -3.96 -26.22
C PRO A 35 -17.20 -4.26 -25.09
N ALA A 36 -17.38 -5.40 -24.42
CA ALA A 36 -16.51 -5.83 -23.34
C ALA A 36 -15.15 -6.28 -23.90
N ILE A 37 -14.07 -5.84 -23.26
CA ILE A 37 -12.70 -6.19 -23.58
C ILE A 37 -12.12 -7.10 -22.49
N ARG A 38 -11.33 -8.09 -22.90
CA ARG A 38 -10.58 -8.95 -21.99
C ARG A 38 -9.24 -8.30 -21.66
N ILE A 39 -8.94 -8.22 -20.38
CA ILE A 39 -7.70 -7.64 -19.86
C ILE A 39 -6.98 -8.67 -19.01
N ARG A 40 -5.69 -8.88 -19.30
CA ARG A 40 -4.80 -9.75 -18.54
C ARG A 40 -4.06 -8.93 -17.51
N VAL A 41 -4.41 -9.08 -16.24
CA VAL A 41 -3.79 -8.39 -15.12
C VAL A 41 -2.77 -9.31 -14.45
N SER A 42 -1.50 -8.99 -14.54
CA SER A 42 -0.43 -9.69 -13.83
C SER A 42 -0.27 -9.13 -12.41
N HIS A 43 -0.26 -10.01 -11.43
CA HIS A 43 0.02 -9.72 -10.03
C HIS A 43 1.09 -10.69 -9.51
N GLY A 44 2.28 -10.17 -9.21
CA GLY A 44 3.45 -10.99 -8.90
C GLY A 44 3.79 -11.97 -10.04
N ALA A 45 3.85 -13.26 -9.74
CA ALA A 45 4.09 -14.33 -10.71
C ALA A 45 2.82 -14.85 -11.42
N THR A 46 1.64 -14.38 -11.02
CA THR A 46 0.34 -14.85 -11.54
C THR A 46 -0.28 -13.83 -12.48
N PHE A 47 -1.11 -14.27 -13.43
CA PHE A 47 -1.95 -13.38 -14.21
C PHE A 47 -3.40 -13.86 -14.18
N ARG A 48 -4.33 -12.91 -14.27
CA ARG A 48 -5.77 -13.17 -14.26
C ARG A 48 -6.43 -12.43 -15.40
N GLU A 49 -7.44 -13.03 -16.00
CA GLU A 49 -8.23 -12.40 -17.06
C GLU A 49 -9.49 -11.80 -16.47
N VAL A 50 -9.74 -10.53 -16.80
CA VAL A 50 -10.90 -9.76 -16.35
C VAL A 50 -11.61 -9.21 -17.58
N LEU A 51 -12.93 -9.37 -17.61
CA LEU A 51 -13.78 -8.81 -18.66
C LEU A 51 -14.36 -7.48 -18.17
N VAL A 52 -14.10 -6.39 -18.89
CA VAL A 52 -14.60 -5.05 -18.55
C VAL A 52 -15.10 -4.32 -19.78
N PRO A 53 -16.08 -3.41 -19.66
CA PRO A 53 -16.52 -2.60 -20.80
C PRO A 53 -15.36 -1.75 -21.40
N ALA A 54 -15.30 -1.58 -22.72
CA ALA A 54 -14.24 -0.79 -23.37
C ALA A 54 -14.19 0.68 -22.91
N GLN A 55 -15.35 1.23 -22.57
CA GLN A 55 -15.52 2.58 -22.03
C GLN A 55 -15.37 2.66 -20.51
N ALA A 56 -14.98 1.58 -19.83
CA ALA A 56 -14.73 1.61 -18.40
C ALA A 56 -13.47 2.43 -18.06
N THR A 57 -13.42 2.88 -16.81
CA THR A 57 -12.25 3.58 -16.24
C THR A 57 -11.31 2.62 -15.53
N PHE A 58 -10.07 3.04 -15.28
CA PHE A 58 -9.16 2.27 -14.42
C PHE A 58 -9.70 2.14 -12.99
N GLY A 59 -10.45 3.12 -12.48
CA GLY A 59 -11.13 3.03 -11.19
C GLY A 59 -12.17 1.90 -11.15
N GLU A 60 -12.96 1.74 -12.21
CA GLU A 60 -13.88 0.60 -12.36
C GLU A 60 -13.15 -0.74 -12.40
N LEU A 61 -12.07 -0.84 -13.18
CA LEU A 61 -11.25 -2.05 -13.24
C LEU A 61 -10.66 -2.40 -11.87
N LYS A 62 -10.19 -1.40 -11.10
CA LYS A 62 -9.68 -1.60 -9.74
C LYS A 62 -10.74 -2.20 -8.82
N ARG A 63 -11.98 -1.70 -8.87
CA ARG A 63 -13.11 -2.22 -8.08
C ARG A 63 -13.38 -3.69 -8.37
N ILE A 64 -13.34 -4.08 -9.65
CA ILE A 64 -13.51 -5.48 -10.05
C ILE A 64 -12.33 -6.32 -9.56
N LEU A 65 -11.11 -5.79 -9.66
CA LEU A 65 -9.91 -6.45 -9.15
C LEU A 65 -9.92 -6.64 -7.63
N VAL A 66 -10.62 -5.80 -6.84
CA VAL A 66 -10.76 -6.03 -5.39
C VAL A 66 -11.38 -7.39 -5.10
N GLN A 67 -12.45 -7.74 -5.81
CA GLN A 67 -13.15 -9.01 -5.60
C GLN A 67 -12.26 -10.22 -5.92
N THR A 68 -11.36 -10.06 -6.88
CA THR A 68 -10.49 -11.15 -7.33
C THR A 68 -9.18 -11.21 -6.52
N THR A 69 -8.58 -10.06 -6.21
CA THR A 69 -7.23 -9.95 -5.60
C THR A 69 -7.26 -9.68 -4.10
N GLY A 70 -8.37 -9.19 -3.55
CA GLY A 70 -8.48 -8.79 -2.14
C GLY A 70 -7.81 -7.44 -1.82
N VAL A 71 -7.18 -6.78 -2.79
CA VAL A 71 -6.47 -5.51 -2.58
C VAL A 71 -7.44 -4.35 -2.73
N GLU A 72 -7.44 -3.38 -1.82
CA GLU A 72 -8.29 -2.18 -1.91
C GLU A 72 -7.93 -1.29 -3.12
N PRO A 73 -8.91 -0.61 -3.77
CA PRO A 73 -8.68 0.20 -4.97
C PRO A 73 -7.59 1.26 -4.82
N GLU A 74 -7.47 1.85 -3.63
CA GLU A 74 -6.50 2.90 -3.29
C GLU A 74 -5.07 2.37 -3.22
N ARG A 75 -4.94 1.10 -2.80
CA ARG A 75 -3.67 0.37 -2.71
C ARG A 75 -3.27 -0.26 -4.03
N GLN A 76 -4.17 -0.37 -5.00
CA GLN A 76 -3.85 -0.90 -6.32
C GLN A 76 -3.15 0.15 -7.21
N ARG A 77 -1.98 -0.18 -7.78
CA ARG A 77 -1.33 0.58 -8.85
C ARG A 77 -1.36 -0.23 -10.13
N LEU A 78 -2.08 0.28 -11.13
CA LEU A 78 -2.16 -0.35 -12.43
C LEU A 78 -1.19 0.32 -13.38
N PHE A 79 -0.37 -0.50 -14.05
CA PHE A 79 0.58 -0.07 -15.05
C PHE A 79 0.20 -0.62 -16.42
N PHE A 80 0.13 0.26 -17.41
CA PHE A 80 0.01 -0.09 -18.82
C PHE A 80 1.21 0.44 -19.58
N ARG A 81 1.93 -0.43 -20.30
CA ARG A 81 3.14 -0.06 -21.06
C ARG A 81 4.18 0.72 -20.21
N GLY A 82 4.37 0.31 -18.97
CA GLY A 82 5.31 0.92 -18.04
C GLY A 82 4.86 2.25 -17.41
N LYS A 83 3.65 2.74 -17.72
CA LYS A 83 3.08 3.96 -17.13
C LYS A 83 2.00 3.62 -16.13
N GLU A 84 2.07 4.22 -14.95
CA GLU A 84 0.98 4.16 -13.96
C GLU A 84 -0.26 4.88 -14.48
N LYS A 85 -1.43 4.31 -14.19
CA LYS A 85 -2.72 4.79 -14.67
C LYS A 85 -3.58 5.29 -13.53
N SER A 86 -4.22 6.44 -13.73
CA SER A 86 -5.10 7.08 -12.76
C SER A 86 -6.52 6.57 -12.86
N ASP A 87 -7.24 6.60 -11.75
CA ASP A 87 -8.57 6.02 -11.63
C ASP A 87 -9.61 6.70 -12.53
N SER A 88 -9.43 7.99 -12.81
CA SER A 88 -10.26 8.81 -13.70
C SER A 88 -9.97 8.58 -15.19
N GLU A 89 -8.91 7.86 -15.55
CA GLU A 89 -8.57 7.63 -16.95
C GLU A 89 -9.42 6.50 -17.53
N PHE A 90 -9.91 6.68 -18.76
CA PHE A 90 -10.62 5.63 -19.48
C PHE A 90 -9.65 4.63 -20.11
N LEU A 91 -10.03 3.35 -20.12
CA LEU A 91 -9.24 2.26 -20.69
C LEU A 91 -8.94 2.50 -22.18
N HIS A 92 -9.95 2.90 -22.96
CA HIS A 92 -9.78 3.20 -24.38
C HIS A 92 -8.87 4.42 -24.62
N ALA A 93 -8.96 5.46 -23.79
CA ALA A 93 -8.10 6.65 -23.88
C ALA A 93 -6.63 6.31 -23.58
N ALA A 94 -6.39 5.36 -22.67
CA ALA A 94 -5.07 4.80 -22.40
C ALA A 94 -4.55 3.86 -23.50
N GLY A 95 -5.37 3.51 -24.49
CA GLY A 95 -5.03 2.58 -25.56
C GLY A 95 -5.11 1.10 -25.16
N VAL A 96 -5.87 0.78 -24.09
CA VAL A 96 -6.16 -0.59 -23.68
C VAL A 96 -7.19 -1.18 -24.65
N LYS A 97 -6.85 -2.33 -25.24
CA LYS A 97 -7.69 -3.07 -26.21
C LYS A 97 -7.98 -4.48 -25.68
N ASP A 98 -8.80 -5.25 -26.38
CA ASP A 98 -8.99 -6.66 -26.08
C ASP A 98 -7.64 -7.42 -26.08
N GLY A 99 -7.41 -8.23 -25.05
CA GLY A 99 -6.17 -8.96 -24.81
C GLY A 99 -5.03 -8.14 -24.20
N ALA A 100 -5.27 -6.87 -23.83
CA ALA A 100 -4.24 -6.02 -23.23
C ALA A 100 -3.69 -6.58 -21.91
N LYS A 101 -2.39 -6.37 -21.67
CA LYS A 101 -1.70 -6.76 -20.44
C LYS A 101 -1.50 -5.55 -19.53
N LEU A 102 -1.90 -5.68 -18.26
CA LEU A 102 -1.67 -4.71 -17.20
C LEU A 102 -0.87 -5.35 -16.08
N LEU A 103 -0.02 -4.57 -15.41
CA LEU A 103 0.66 -4.98 -14.20
C LEU A 103 0.00 -4.31 -13.00
N LEU A 104 -0.43 -5.10 -12.03
CA LEU A 104 -0.90 -4.65 -10.73
C LEU A 104 0.26 -4.73 -9.73
N LEU A 105 0.54 -3.61 -9.06
CA LEU A 105 1.43 -3.55 -7.90
C LEU A 105 0.65 -3.02 -6.70
N GLU A 106 0.87 -3.62 -5.53
CA GLU A 106 0.29 -3.14 -4.28
C GLU A 106 1.14 -1.99 -3.72
N LYS A 107 0.49 -0.90 -3.32
CA LYS A 107 1.11 0.11 -2.47
C LYS A 107 1.31 -0.50 -1.08
N PRO A 108 2.51 -0.38 -0.49
CA PRO A 108 2.63 -0.53 0.95
C PRO A 108 1.69 0.49 1.58
N ALA A 109 0.92 0.06 2.59
CA ALA A 109 -0.02 0.95 3.25
C ALA A 109 0.72 2.21 3.73
N PRO A 110 0.22 3.43 3.47
CA PRO A 110 0.67 4.57 4.25
C PRO A 110 0.31 4.26 5.71
N ALA A 111 1.24 4.49 6.63
CA ALA A 111 1.01 4.37 8.07
C ALA A 111 0.03 5.46 8.54
N THR A 112 -1.24 5.34 8.14
CA THR A 112 -2.33 6.20 8.58
C THR A 112 -3.30 5.32 9.36
N MET A 113 -3.43 5.65 10.63
CA MET A 113 -4.30 5.05 11.62
C MET A 113 -5.76 4.99 11.14
N GLU A 114 -6.20 3.87 10.58
CA GLU A 114 -7.59 3.38 10.70
C GLU A 114 -7.54 1.86 10.76
N GLN A 115 -7.04 1.36 11.89
CA GLN A 115 -7.30 -0.02 12.28
C GLN A 115 -8.81 -0.13 12.52
N LYS A 116 -9.51 -0.94 11.71
CA LYS A 116 -10.57 -1.78 12.25
C LYS A 116 -9.87 -2.65 13.29
N PRO A 117 -10.06 -2.44 14.60
CA PRO A 117 -9.36 -3.24 15.59
C PRO A 117 -9.98 -4.64 15.50
N GLU A 118 -9.27 -5.56 14.86
CA GLU A 118 -9.26 -6.89 15.43
C GLU A 118 -8.79 -6.69 16.89
N PRO A 119 -9.50 -7.23 17.89
CA PRO A 119 -9.04 -7.13 19.26
C PRO A 119 -7.73 -7.92 19.33
N VAL A 120 -6.60 -7.26 19.10
CA VAL A 120 -5.36 -7.60 19.74
C VAL A 120 -5.66 -7.45 21.22
N PHE A 121 -6.07 -8.56 21.84
CA PHE A 121 -5.91 -8.72 23.27
C PHE A 121 -4.45 -8.39 23.50
N MET A 122 -4.20 -7.19 24.02
CA MET A 122 -2.87 -6.73 24.35
C MET A 122 -2.43 -7.67 25.45
N ASP A 123 -1.69 -8.71 25.06
CA ASP A 123 -1.36 -9.80 25.96
C ASP A 123 -0.70 -9.20 27.19
N GLU A 124 -0.99 -9.75 28.37
CA GLU A 124 -0.46 -9.25 29.62
C GLU A 124 1.09 -9.15 29.57
N SER A 125 1.72 -10.02 28.77
CA SER A 125 3.14 -9.98 28.44
C SER A 125 3.56 -8.70 27.70
N MET A 126 2.80 -8.26 26.69
CA MET A 126 3.09 -7.05 25.92
C MET A 126 3.01 -5.80 26.79
N MET A 127 1.98 -5.68 27.62
CA MET A 127 1.84 -4.53 28.53
C MET A 127 2.99 -4.48 29.55
N LYS A 128 3.39 -5.64 30.09
CA LYS A 128 4.54 -5.75 31.01
C LYS A 128 5.86 -5.37 30.35
N ALA A 129 6.08 -5.80 29.11
CA ALA A 129 7.27 -5.43 28.34
C ALA A 129 7.32 -3.91 28.09
N CYS A 130 6.21 -3.31 27.66
CA CYS A 130 6.12 -1.85 27.46
C CYS A 130 6.39 -1.06 28.75
N GLU A 131 5.83 -1.51 29.88
CA GLU A 131 6.04 -0.87 31.17
C GLU A 131 7.50 -1.00 31.64
N ALA A 132 8.13 -2.15 31.40
CA ALA A 132 9.55 -2.36 31.70
C ALA A 132 10.46 -1.43 30.87
N VAL A 133 10.19 -1.29 29.57
CA VAL A 133 10.93 -0.36 28.70
C VAL A 133 10.75 1.08 29.16
N ALA A 134 9.53 1.49 29.52
CA ALA A 134 9.25 2.83 30.03
C ALA A 134 10.04 3.14 31.32
N ARG A 135 10.16 2.15 32.22
CA ARG A 135 10.98 2.27 33.43
C ARG A 135 12.46 2.45 33.12
N VAL A 136 13.03 1.67 32.20
CA VAL A 136 14.44 1.84 31.82
C VAL A 136 14.69 3.19 31.18
N ARG A 137 13.79 3.65 30.30
CA ARG A 137 13.87 4.98 29.69
C ARG A 137 13.95 6.10 30.73
N ALA A 138 13.12 6.05 31.76
CA ALA A 138 13.15 7.06 32.82
C ALA A 138 14.50 7.10 33.58
N GLU A 139 15.12 5.94 33.81
CA GLU A 139 16.45 5.88 34.42
C GLU A 139 17.55 6.38 33.47
N VAL A 140 17.45 6.09 32.16
CA VAL A 140 18.37 6.61 31.15
C VAL A 140 18.27 8.13 31.05
N ASP A 141 17.06 8.71 31.05
CA ASP A 141 16.85 10.17 31.04
C ASP A 141 17.51 10.84 32.25
N LYS A 142 17.42 10.21 33.43
CA LYS A 142 18.08 10.68 34.65
C LYS A 142 19.61 10.60 34.58
N LEU A 143 20.16 9.52 34.00
CA LEU A 143 21.61 9.38 33.81
C LEU A 143 22.12 10.38 32.76
N SER A 144 21.36 10.61 31.69
CA SER A 144 21.66 11.59 30.67
C SER A 144 21.75 13.00 31.25
N ALA A 145 20.81 13.40 32.13
CA ALA A 145 20.89 14.67 32.83
C ALA A 145 22.19 14.83 33.64
N LYS A 146 22.61 13.77 34.36
CA LYS A 146 23.87 13.76 35.11
C LYS A 146 25.10 13.87 34.20
N VAL A 147 25.10 13.18 33.07
CA VAL A 147 26.18 13.28 32.07
C VAL A 147 26.25 14.71 31.52
N CYS A 148 25.11 15.34 31.23
CA CYS A 148 25.05 16.72 30.75
C CYS A 148 25.60 17.72 31.79
N ASP A 149 25.28 17.55 33.07
CA ASP A 149 25.81 18.40 34.13
C ASP A 149 27.32 18.20 34.36
N LEU A 150 27.78 16.94 34.24
CA LEU A 150 29.19 16.60 34.31
C LEU A 150 29.97 17.21 33.14
N GLU A 151 29.44 17.10 31.92
CA GLU A 151 30.01 17.68 30.70
C GLU A 151 30.16 19.20 30.83
N LYS A 152 29.10 19.91 31.28
CA LYS A 152 29.16 21.35 31.55
C LYS A 152 30.23 21.70 32.57
N SER A 153 30.39 20.88 33.62
CA SER A 153 31.41 21.09 34.65
C SER A 153 32.83 20.95 34.10
N VAL A 154 33.08 19.94 33.26
CA VAL A 154 34.37 19.71 32.59
C VAL A 154 34.67 20.82 31.57
N LEU A 155 33.69 21.21 30.75
CA LEU A 155 33.81 22.33 29.81
C LEU A 155 34.05 23.66 30.52
N GLY A 156 33.50 23.83 31.73
CA GLY A 156 33.79 24.95 32.62
C GLY A 156 35.17 24.92 33.29
N GLY A 157 36.01 23.92 32.98
CA GLY A 157 37.37 23.79 33.50
C GLY A 157 37.46 23.21 34.92
N ARG A 158 36.35 22.69 35.48
CA ARG A 158 36.38 21.99 36.77
C ARG A 158 37.04 20.62 36.58
N LYS A 159 37.98 20.30 37.47
CA LYS A 159 38.57 18.95 37.53
C LYS A 159 37.55 17.99 38.16
N VAL A 160 37.12 17.01 37.37
CA VAL A 160 36.22 15.92 37.80
C VAL A 160 37.07 14.67 38.06
N ASP A 161 36.72 13.88 39.08
CA ASP A 161 37.41 12.63 39.41
C ASP A 161 37.05 11.53 38.40
N ASP A 162 38.05 10.76 37.94
CA ASP A 162 37.86 9.66 36.99
C ASP A 162 36.81 8.64 37.46
N LYS A 163 36.65 8.46 38.78
CA LYS A 163 35.63 7.58 39.37
C LYS A 163 34.21 8.01 39.01
N GLU A 164 33.92 9.29 38.85
CA GLU A 164 32.58 9.76 38.49
C GLU A 164 32.20 9.31 37.07
N PHE A 165 33.16 9.30 36.14
CA PHE A 165 32.96 8.79 34.78
C PHE A 165 32.77 7.27 34.76
N VAL A 166 33.56 6.55 35.56
CA VAL A 166 33.44 5.08 35.70
C VAL A 166 32.05 4.72 36.23
N VAL A 167 31.60 5.38 37.31
CA VAL A 167 30.28 5.12 37.91
C VAL A 167 29.14 5.42 36.92
N LEU A 168 29.19 6.51 36.16
CA LEU A 168 28.15 6.81 35.16
C LEU A 168 28.13 5.78 34.03
N THR A 169 29.31 5.32 33.61
CA THR A 169 29.45 4.30 32.57
C THR A 169 28.90 2.96 33.06
N GLU A 170 29.20 2.56 34.28
CA GLU A 170 28.63 1.35 34.91
C GLU A 170 27.11 1.44 35.02
N LEU A 171 26.56 2.58 35.46
CA LEU A 171 25.11 2.78 35.57
C LEU A 171 24.40 2.72 34.20
N LEU A 172 24.99 3.30 33.16
CA LEU A 172 24.46 3.21 31.79
C LEU A 172 24.53 1.78 31.25
N MET A 173 25.65 1.10 31.48
CA MET A 173 25.83 -0.31 31.08
C MET A 173 24.84 -1.23 31.80
N MET A 174 24.52 -0.95 33.07
CA MET A 174 23.47 -1.66 33.80
C MET A 174 22.07 -1.43 33.21
N GLN A 175 21.76 -0.26 32.65
CA GLN A 175 20.48 -0.04 31.97
C GLN A 175 20.41 -0.79 30.62
N LEU A 176 21.51 -0.86 29.87
CA LEU A 176 21.60 -1.64 28.63
C LEU A 176 21.35 -3.13 28.89
N LEU A 177 21.99 -3.70 29.91
CA LEU A 177 21.76 -5.10 30.30
C LEU A 177 20.31 -5.36 30.74
N LYS A 178 19.66 -4.39 31.39
CA LYS A 178 18.24 -4.49 31.76
C LYS A 178 17.34 -4.48 30.52
N LEU A 179 17.60 -3.62 29.54
CA LEU A 179 16.88 -3.62 28.26
C LEU A 179 17.07 -4.95 27.52
N ASP A 180 18.29 -5.47 27.50
CA ASP A 180 18.62 -6.76 26.87
C ASP A 180 17.91 -7.95 27.53
N GLY A 181 17.61 -7.83 28.83
CA GLY A 181 16.91 -8.85 29.62
C GLY A 181 15.38 -8.76 29.59
N ILE A 182 14.79 -7.76 28.91
CA ILE A 182 13.33 -7.71 28.71
C ILE A 182 12.98 -8.77 27.65
N GLU A 183 12.43 -9.90 28.10
CA GLU A 183 11.91 -10.95 27.21
C GLU A 183 10.81 -10.37 26.32
N ALA A 184 11.16 -10.17 25.05
CA ALA A 184 10.24 -9.81 24.00
C ALA A 184 10.55 -10.70 22.81
N GLU A 185 9.64 -11.63 22.48
CA GLU A 185 9.73 -12.38 21.23
C GLU A 185 9.59 -11.41 20.03
N GLY A 186 10.51 -11.49 19.07
CA GLY A 186 10.43 -10.75 17.81
C GLY A 186 11.06 -9.35 17.82
N GLU A 187 10.26 -8.33 17.52
CA GLU A 187 10.64 -6.98 17.03
C GLU A 187 11.53 -6.16 18.00
N ALA A 188 11.61 -6.55 19.27
CA ALA A 188 12.50 -5.97 20.28
C ALA A 188 14.00 -6.12 19.93
N ARG A 189 14.39 -7.15 19.16
CA ARG A 189 15.77 -7.28 18.67
C ARG A 189 16.17 -6.16 17.69
N ALA A 190 15.21 -5.60 16.95
CA ALA A 190 15.45 -4.53 15.98
C ALA A 190 15.55 -3.16 16.67
N GLN A 191 14.71 -2.89 17.68
CA GLN A 191 14.78 -1.68 18.50
C GLN A 191 16.07 -1.64 19.35
N ARG A 192 16.49 -2.78 19.92
CA ARG A 192 17.80 -2.90 20.60
C ARG A 192 18.97 -2.45 19.72
N LYS A 193 18.94 -2.77 18.42
CA LYS A 193 20.02 -2.39 17.49
C LYS A 193 20.01 -0.90 17.15
N ALA A 194 18.89 -0.22 17.37
CA ALA A 194 18.73 1.21 17.13
C ALA A 194 19.16 2.05 18.35
N GLU A 195 19.03 1.52 19.58
CA GLU A 195 19.46 2.19 20.82
C GLU A 195 20.96 1.98 21.16
N VAL A 196 21.62 1.01 20.50
CA VAL A 196 23.08 0.77 20.64
C VAL A 196 23.92 1.67 19.71
N ARG A 197 23.38 2.84 19.31
CA ARG A 197 24.08 3.80 18.47
C ARG A 197 24.36 5.11 19.18
#